data_AF-A0A820SPN0-F1
#
_entry.id   AF-A0A820SPN0-F1
#
_cell.length_a   1.000
_cell.length_b   1.000
_cell.length_c   1.000
_cell.angle_alpha   90.00
_cell.angle_beta   90.00
_cell.angle_gamma   90.00
#
_symmetry.space_group_name_H-M   'P 1'
#
loop_
_entity.id
_entity.type
_entity.pdbx_description
1 polymer ?
#
loop_
_entity_poly.entity_id
_entity_poly.type
_entity_poly.pdbx_seq_one_letter_code
_entity_poly.pdbx_strand_id
1 'polypeptide(L)' 'MKTYCQATYYGNLCSVRCIPNDDCTSSYTCDPTTGTKVCSSGWYGVDCALRDSAYMQPVCAASALS' A
#
# COMPACT_ATOMS: atom_id res chain seq x y z
N MET A 1 -17.25 8.41 -20.29
CA MET A 1 -15.83 8.17 -20.67
C MET A 1 -15.05 8.06 -19.38
N LYS A 2 -14.35 6.95 -19.11
CA LYS A 2 -13.50 6.85 -17.92
C LYS A 2 -12.27 7.73 -18.16
N THR A 3 -12.24 8.92 -17.55
CA THR A 3 -11.06 9.76 -17.51
C THR A 3 -10.08 9.09 -16.55
N TYR A 4 -9.27 8.17 -17.08
CA TYR A 4 -8.24 7.51 -16.28
C TYR A 4 -7.21 8.56 -15.85
N CYS A 5 -6.98 8.66 -14.55
CA CYS A 5 -5.92 9.50 -13.99
C CYS A 5 -4.54 9.02 -14.44
N GLN A 6 -3.55 9.93 -14.38
CA GLN A 6 -2.14 9.59 -14.55
C GLN A 6 -1.75 8.44 -13.62
N ALA A 7 -0.75 7.65 -14.02
CA ALA A 7 -0.23 6.56 -13.18
C ALA A 7 0.12 7.12 -11.80
N THR A 8 -0.37 6.47 -10.73
CA THR A 8 -0.23 6.86 -9.31
C THR A 8 -1.10 8.04 -8.82
N TYR A 9 -1.99 8.59 -9.65
CA TYR A 9 -2.96 9.60 -9.24
C TYR A 9 -4.38 9.06 -9.23
N TYR A 10 -5.17 9.50 -8.27
CA TYR A 10 -6.52 9.00 -7.97
C TYR A 10 -7.42 10.12 -7.45
N GLY A 11 -8.72 9.82 -7.28
CA GLY A 11 -9.74 10.79 -6.91
C GLY A 11 -10.46 11.38 -8.12
N ASN A 12 -11.56 12.12 -7.86
CA ASN A 12 -12.37 12.76 -8.90
C ASN A 12 -11.60 13.78 -9.77
N LEU A 13 -10.53 14.36 -9.22
CA LEU A 13 -9.68 15.37 -9.85
C LEU A 13 -8.25 14.90 -10.08
N CYS A 14 -7.95 13.62 -9.87
CA CYS A 14 -6.59 13.08 -9.97
C CYS A 14 -5.57 13.86 -9.10
N SER A 15 -6.01 14.38 -7.96
CA SER A 15 -5.20 15.21 -7.05
C SER A 15 -4.53 14.41 -5.94
N VAL A 16 -4.96 13.15 -5.74
CA VAL A 16 -4.41 12.28 -4.70
C VAL A 16 -3.34 11.40 -5.30
N ARG A 17 -2.08 11.66 -4.93
CA ARG A 17 -0.96 10.82 -5.32
C ARG A 17 -0.81 9.66 -4.35
N CYS A 18 -0.93 8.44 -4.87
CA CYS A 18 -0.71 7.21 -4.12
C CYS A 18 0.14 6.25 -4.96
N ILE A 19 1.24 5.75 -4.40
CA ILE A 19 2.09 4.77 -5.05
C ILE A 19 1.94 3.49 -4.25
N PRO A 20 1.34 2.42 -4.82
CA PRO A 20 1.22 1.16 -4.11
C PRO A 20 2.61 0.65 -3.74
N ASN A 21 2.71 0.09 -2.55
CA ASN A 21 3.96 -0.41 -1.98
C ASN A 21 3.72 -1.84 -1.54
N ASP A 22 4.64 -2.74 -1.84
CA ASP A 22 4.54 -4.15 -1.42
C ASP A 22 5.87 -4.61 -0.81
N ASP A 23 6.51 -3.70 -0.08
CA ASP A 23 7.81 -3.90 0.52
C ASP A 23 7.70 -4.49 1.93
N CYS A 24 8.83 -4.93 2.46
CA CYS A 24 8.93 -5.51 3.80
C CYS A 24 8.88 -4.51 4.95
N THR A 25 8.81 -3.22 4.64
CA THR A 25 8.65 -2.14 5.60
C THR A 25 7.26 -1.54 5.56
N SER A 26 6.54 -1.69 4.43
CA SER A 26 5.16 -1.25 4.27
C SER A 26 4.51 -1.98 3.10
N SER A 27 3.28 -2.48 3.29
CA SER A 27 2.51 -3.03 2.18
C SER A 27 1.10 -2.44 2.16
N TYR A 28 0.79 -1.77 1.05
CA TYR A 28 -0.49 -1.14 0.81
C TYR A 28 -0.76 -0.95 -0.68
N THR A 29 -2.04 -0.95 -1.02
CA THR A 29 -2.55 -0.59 -2.34
C THR A 29 -3.24 0.78 -2.28
N CYS A 30 -3.61 1.31 -3.44
CA CYS A 30 -4.29 2.60 -3.54
C CYS A 30 -5.75 2.37 -3.93
N ASP A 31 -6.68 2.97 -3.19
CA ASP A 31 -8.09 2.94 -3.54
C ASP A 31 -8.28 3.61 -4.92
N PRO A 32 -8.89 2.92 -5.90
CA PRO A 32 -9.00 3.45 -7.27
C PRO A 32 -9.98 4.64 -7.37
N THR A 33 -10.83 4.84 -6.36
CA THR A 33 -11.86 5.89 -6.33
C THR A 33 -11.37 7.12 -5.58
N THR A 34 -10.73 6.95 -4.42
CA THR A 34 -10.32 8.07 -3.54
C THR A 34 -8.81 8.32 -3.58
N GLY A 35 -8.00 7.31 -3.90
CA GLY A 35 -6.55 7.37 -3.78
C GLY A 35 -6.01 7.13 -2.38
N THR A 36 -6.85 6.76 -1.42
CA THR A 36 -6.40 6.48 -0.06
C THR A 36 -5.54 5.21 -0.02
N LYS A 37 -4.53 5.19 0.85
CA LYS A 37 -3.75 3.98 1.12
C LYS A 37 -4.65 2.94 1.78
N VAL A 38 -4.65 1.74 1.24
CA VAL A 38 -5.37 0.58 1.76
C VAL A 38 -4.33 -0.47 2.13
N CYS A 39 -4.13 -0.69 3.43
CA CYS A 39 -3.14 -1.65 3.90
C CYS A 39 -3.47 -3.06 3.41
N SER A 40 -2.43 -3.78 2.98
CA SER A 40 -2.56 -5.18 2.63
C SER A 40 -2.93 -6.01 3.86
N SER A 41 -3.51 -7.18 3.65
CA SER A 41 -3.86 -8.10 4.74
C SER A 41 -2.68 -8.30 5.70
N GLY A 42 -2.93 -8.16 6.99
CA GLY A 42 -1.91 -8.29 8.04
C GLY A 42 -1.09 -7.02 8.33
N TRP A 43 -1.24 -5.96 7.52
CA TRP A 43 -0.63 -4.65 7.74
C TRP A 43 -1.65 -3.63 8.27
N TYR A 44 -1.18 -2.70 9.09
CA TYR A 44 -1.99 -1.66 9.73
C TYR A 44 -1.15 -0.44 10.12
N GLY A 45 -1.80 0.57 10.68
CA GLY A 45 -1.22 1.87 10.97
C GLY A 45 -1.34 2.84 9.78
N VAL A 46 -1.02 4.12 10.03
CA VAL A 46 -1.22 5.21 9.07
C VAL A 46 -0.44 5.02 7.75
N ASP A 47 0.72 4.38 7.82
CA ASP A 47 1.58 4.10 6.67
C ASP A 47 1.60 2.62 6.27
N CYS A 48 0.72 1.80 6.86
CA CYS A 48 0.70 0.35 6.63
C CYS A 48 2.08 -0.28 6.84
N ALA A 49 2.83 0.25 7.82
CA ALA A 49 4.19 -0.15 8.17
C ALA A 49 4.24 -1.02 9.44
N LEU A 50 3.12 -1.10 10.16
CA LEU A 50 2.96 -2.05 11.25
C LEU A 50 2.34 -3.31 10.68
N ARG A 51 2.85 -4.46 11.08
CA ARG A 51 2.26 -5.75 10.74
C ARG A 51 2.17 -6.61 11.99
N ASP A 52 1.20 -7.51 11.99
CA ASP A 52 1.15 -8.50 13.06
C ASP A 52 2.40 -9.39 12.95
N SER A 53 3.03 -9.70 14.08
CA SER A 53 4.24 -10.54 14.12
C SER A 53 4.02 -11.95 13.56
N ALA A 54 2.77 -12.43 13.51
CA ALA A 54 2.40 -13.69 12.86
C ALA A 54 2.26 -13.56 11.33
N TYR A 55 2.09 -12.33 10.82
CA TYR A 55 1.97 -12.03 9.39
C TYR A 55 3.35 -11.70 8.78
N MET A 56 4.30 -12.59 8.99
CA MET A 56 5.58 -12.58 8.29
C MET A 56 5.35 -13.03 6.84
N GLN A 57 5.20 -12.07 5.91
CA GLN A 57 5.07 -12.40 4.50
C GLN A 57 6.30 -13.23 4.05
N PRO A 58 6.12 -14.26 3.21
CA PRO A 58 7.21 -15.12 2.75
C PRO A 58 8.29 -14.34 1.98
N VAL A 59 7.98 -13.16 1.46
CA VAL A 59 8.93 -12.26 0.78
C VAL A 59 9.86 -11.52 1.75
N CYS A 60 9.50 -11.45 3.04
CA CYS A 60 10.19 -10.66 4.07
C CYS A 60 10.88 -11.50 5.13
N ALA A 61 10.82 -12.83 5.02
CA ALA A 61 11.49 -13.75 5.93
C ALA A 61 13.04 -13.64 5.88
N ALA A 62 13.61 -12.99 4.86
CA ALA A 62 15.05 -12.91 4.62
C ALA A 62 15.81 -11.81 5.39
N SER A 63 15.14 -10.91 6.12
CA SER A 63 15.79 -9.79 6.82
C SER A 63 15.91 -9.95 8.34
N ALA A 64 15.47 -11.08 8.91
CA ALA A 64 15.48 -11.32 10.36
C ALA A 64 16.66 -12.18 10.86
N LEU A 65 17.60 -12.56 10.00
CA LEU A 65 18.80 -13.30 10.39
C LEU A 65 19.99 -12.34 10.48
N SER A 66 20.22 -11.79 11.67
CA SER A 66 21.53 -11.30 12.13
C SER A 66 21.90 -12.04 13.40
#